data_AF-A0A8B7ZT58-F1
#
_entry.id   AF-A0A8B7ZT58-F1
#
_cell.length_a   1.000
_cell.length_b   1.000
_cell.length_c   1.000
_cell.angle_alpha   90.00
_cell.angle_beta   90.00
_cell.angle_gamma   90.00
#
_symmetry.space_group_name_H-M   'P 1'
#
loop_
_entity.id
_entity.type
_entity.pdbx_description
1 polymer ?
#
loop_
_entity_poly.entity_id
_entity_poly.type
_entity_poly.pdbx_seq_one_letter_code
_entity_poly.pdbx_strand_id
1 'polypeptide(L)'
;MLRVGAVFVVVELCLSWGTGVNAQVDANGTYMAVNLTQEEKDVFLGAHNELRAKVDPEAANMMYMKWDESLALMAQAWSAECIWEHGQPTPNISPFTRLGQNLYLITGYGNRPSGKAVSTAWYNEIRHYTFETGACESGKACGHYTQLAWATSYALGCGMDFCESADKTDYDNVWIVTCNYGPTGNVGGLKPYKPGPNCTKCDSGVGECYNSLCRLCSDHTEKCVCAQACESCGELNSTSCSCKCPNGFQGTDCADICEDFDSRCGVLNGGYPKPWCWDETAEDHEFMLATCPATCELCVVEQDPDSYCPGVPTLKPPTTPGPTPTPKVCVPLDCQNGGVYDEETCECKCPPQYQGELCDKPKPTLEQTSTQPTECPLLDCQNGGKFDEEACKCRCFQGYQGKLCQHSKEDIANGVVIILSADFNRWGEMEPIFKTGIAESLTTHCNDNFEVCCPDRGSKTTSEKFSYANESDILVASGYPEPSEDIENEFSTMFLARELGESELCVKGGSPTTQSRQKADTEHAMYERDATPGG
;
A
#
# COMPACT_ATOMS: atom_id res chain seq x y z
N MET A 1 7.82 -36.09 7.14
CA MET A 1 7.13 -35.50 8.30
C MET A 1 6.42 -34.26 7.79
N LEU A 2 5.08 -34.26 7.71
CA LEU A 2 4.33 -33.05 7.41
C LEU A 2 4.61 -32.04 8.53
N ARG A 3 5.28 -30.94 8.20
CA ARG A 3 5.42 -29.79 9.11
C ARG A 3 4.17 -28.92 8.97
N VAL A 4 3.83 -28.25 10.06
CA VAL A 4 2.49 -27.77 10.47
C VAL A 4 1.87 -26.69 9.57
N GLY A 5 2.51 -26.32 8.45
CA GLY A 5 2.03 -25.32 7.49
C GLY A 5 0.76 -25.69 6.69
N ALA A 6 0.44 -26.97 6.54
CA ALA A 6 -0.67 -27.41 5.69
C ALA A 6 -2.08 -27.22 6.29
N VAL A 7 -2.17 -26.97 7.60
CA VAL A 7 -3.46 -26.80 8.30
C VAL A 7 -3.89 -25.32 8.37
N PHE A 8 -2.98 -24.38 8.09
CA PHE A 8 -3.26 -22.94 8.22
C PHE A 8 -4.05 -22.32 7.08
N VAL A 9 -3.95 -22.91 5.89
CA VAL A 9 -4.63 -22.47 4.67
C VAL A 9 -6.15 -22.69 4.75
N VAL A 10 -6.60 -23.52 5.68
CA VAL A 10 -8.01 -23.68 6.00
C VAL A 10 -8.54 -22.33 6.49
N VAL A 11 -7.91 -21.70 7.49
CA VAL A 11 -8.43 -20.52 8.22
C VAL A 11 -8.59 -19.23 7.39
N GLU A 12 -7.92 -19.10 6.24
CA GLU A 12 -7.96 -17.87 5.41
C GLU A 12 -9.28 -17.63 4.67
N LEU A 13 -10.21 -18.58 4.67
CA LEU A 13 -11.37 -18.53 3.80
C LEU A 13 -12.55 -17.68 4.27
N CYS A 14 -12.26 -16.72 5.14
CA CYS A 14 -13.25 -15.97 5.89
C CYS A 14 -13.01 -14.47 5.86
N LEU A 15 -11.95 -14.05 5.18
CA LEU A 15 -11.50 -12.67 5.16
C LEU A 15 -11.48 -12.18 3.72
N SER A 16 -12.66 -12.00 3.15
CA SER A 16 -12.89 -10.96 2.15
C SER A 16 -13.66 -9.78 2.76
N TRP A 17 -13.20 -9.35 3.94
CA TRP A 17 -13.10 -7.93 4.31
C TRP A 17 -11.77 -7.75 5.07
N GLY A 18 -10.73 -7.27 4.37
CA GLY A 18 -9.49 -6.78 4.99
C GLY A 18 -8.25 -7.67 4.83
N THR A 19 -7.36 -7.25 3.92
CA THR A 19 -5.89 -7.37 3.93
C THR A 19 -5.25 -8.70 4.35
N GLY A 20 -4.54 -9.32 3.40
CA GLY A 20 -3.77 -10.55 3.60
C GLY A 20 -2.69 -10.46 4.67
N VAL A 21 -2.31 -11.62 5.19
CA VAL A 21 -1.19 -11.76 6.12
C VAL A 21 -0.60 -13.18 6.07
N ASN A 22 0.63 -13.28 5.56
CA ASN A 22 1.53 -14.38 5.89
C ASN A 22 1.86 -14.30 7.39
N ALA A 23 1.44 -15.30 8.18
CA ALA A 23 1.76 -15.38 9.60
C ALA A 23 3.25 -15.71 9.82
N GLN A 24 3.95 -14.91 10.63
CA GLN A 24 5.29 -15.24 11.13
C GLN A 24 5.18 -16.29 12.25
N VAL A 25 6.14 -17.20 12.30
CA VAL A 25 6.24 -18.31 13.27
C VAL A 25 7.37 -17.99 14.24
N ASP A 26 7.13 -18.13 15.54
CA ASP A 26 8.20 -18.00 16.54
C ASP A 26 9.25 -19.13 16.42
N ALA A 27 10.34 -19.05 17.19
CA ALA A 27 11.41 -20.06 17.22
C ALA A 27 10.92 -21.48 17.63
N ASN A 28 9.70 -21.62 18.13
CA ASN A 28 9.07 -22.87 18.55
C ASN A 28 7.99 -23.37 17.55
N GLY A 29 7.74 -22.65 16.47
CA GLY A 29 6.73 -23.02 15.47
C GLY A 29 5.29 -22.71 15.88
N THR A 30 5.08 -21.76 16.80
CA THR A 30 3.76 -21.21 17.14
C THR A 30 3.43 -20.04 16.21
N TYR A 31 2.20 -20.01 15.70
CA TYR A 31 1.73 -18.92 14.85
C TYR A 31 1.55 -17.65 15.67
N MET A 32 2.27 -16.59 15.30
CA MET A 32 2.16 -15.28 15.95
C MET A 32 0.85 -14.65 15.50
N ALA A 33 -0.21 -14.84 16.29
CA ALA A 33 -1.43 -14.06 16.13
C ALA A 33 -1.24 -12.70 16.80
N VAL A 34 -1.78 -11.64 16.19
CA VAL A 34 -1.88 -10.33 16.86
C VAL A 34 -2.60 -10.54 18.19
N ASN A 35 -1.96 -10.24 19.31
CA ASN A 35 -2.49 -10.44 20.65
C ASN A 35 -3.39 -9.25 21.05
N LEU A 36 -4.29 -8.85 20.14
CA LEU A 36 -5.28 -7.80 20.30
C LEU A 36 -6.65 -8.32 19.82
N THR A 37 -7.68 -8.09 20.61
CA THR A 37 -9.07 -8.28 20.19
C THR A 37 -9.47 -7.23 19.15
N GLN A 38 -10.52 -7.49 18.37
CA GLN A 38 -11.03 -6.50 17.41
C GLN A 38 -11.39 -5.17 18.09
N GLU A 39 -11.99 -5.22 19.28
CA GLU A 39 -12.29 -4.02 20.06
C GLU A 39 -11.03 -3.22 20.42
N GLU A 40 -9.93 -3.90 20.76
CA GLU A 40 -8.65 -3.22 21.03
C GLU A 40 -8.04 -2.60 19.78
N LYS A 41 -8.10 -3.29 18.63
CA LYS A 41 -7.68 -2.75 17.32
C LYS A 41 -8.47 -1.47 17.00
N ASP A 42 -9.79 -1.53 17.15
CA ASP A 42 -10.69 -0.40 16.93
C ASP A 42 -10.41 0.76 17.89
N VAL A 43 -10.04 0.46 19.15
CA VAL A 43 -9.65 1.48 20.13
C VAL A 43 -8.33 2.16 19.75
N PHE A 44 -7.32 1.42 19.29
CA PHE A 44 -6.08 2.01 18.78
C PHE A 44 -6.36 2.90 17.57
N LEU A 45 -7.04 2.37 16.56
CA LEU A 45 -7.34 3.07 15.32
C LEU A 45 -8.21 4.31 15.56
N GLY A 46 -9.28 4.14 16.34
CA GLY A 46 -10.20 5.21 16.70
C GLY A 46 -9.52 6.33 17.49
N ALA A 47 -8.63 5.98 18.44
CA ALA A 47 -7.86 6.98 19.17
C ALA A 47 -6.91 7.77 18.26
N HIS A 48 -6.22 7.09 17.33
CA HIS A 48 -5.35 7.77 16.36
C HIS A 48 -6.14 8.76 15.50
N ASN A 49 -7.24 8.31 14.90
CA ASN A 49 -8.07 9.18 14.07
C ASN A 49 -8.71 10.33 14.88
N GLU A 50 -9.17 10.09 16.12
CA GLU A 50 -9.70 11.14 17.00
C GLU A 50 -8.64 12.22 17.29
N LEU A 51 -7.39 11.81 17.55
CA LEU A 51 -6.29 12.71 17.87
C LEU A 51 -5.77 13.46 16.63
N ARG A 52 -5.67 12.78 15.48
CA ARG A 52 -5.30 13.37 14.18
C ARG A 52 -6.27 14.48 13.75
N ALA A 53 -7.56 14.31 14.03
CA ALA A 53 -8.60 15.29 13.74
C ALA A 53 -8.56 16.55 14.64
N LYS A 54 -7.71 16.56 15.69
CA LYS A 54 -7.65 17.60 16.73
C LYS A 54 -6.29 18.28 16.84
N VAL A 55 -5.42 18.08 15.85
CA VAL A 55 -4.09 18.72 15.82
C VAL A 55 -4.22 20.24 15.77
N ASP A 56 -3.23 20.93 16.31
CA ASP A 56 -3.11 22.38 16.30
C ASP A 56 -1.71 22.76 15.81
N PRO A 57 -1.58 23.57 14.74
CA PRO A 57 -2.66 24.12 13.90
C PRO A 57 -3.49 23.06 13.18
N GLU A 58 -4.69 23.43 12.70
CA GLU A 58 -5.54 22.54 11.89
C GLU A 58 -4.78 21.99 10.67
N ALA A 59 -5.11 20.77 10.26
CA ALA A 59 -4.41 20.06 9.19
C ALA A 59 -5.25 19.97 7.92
N ALA A 60 -4.79 20.59 6.85
CA ALA A 60 -5.52 20.63 5.59
C ALA A 60 -5.50 19.30 4.82
N ASN A 61 -4.52 18.43 5.08
CA ASN A 61 -4.25 17.22 4.29
C ASN A 61 -4.17 15.93 5.13
N MET A 62 -4.70 15.92 6.35
CA MET A 62 -4.55 14.79 7.27
C MET A 62 -5.33 13.56 6.77
N MET A 63 -4.66 12.47 6.42
CA MET A 63 -5.34 11.26 5.96
C MET A 63 -6.00 10.50 7.11
N TYR A 64 -7.16 9.91 6.83
CA TYR A 64 -7.81 8.94 7.71
C TYR A 64 -6.97 7.66 7.77
N MET A 65 -6.60 7.23 8.97
CA MET A 65 -5.88 5.97 9.16
C MET A 65 -6.83 4.77 9.08
N LYS A 66 -6.36 3.68 8.47
CA LYS A 66 -6.98 2.36 8.48
C LYS A 66 -6.10 1.36 9.20
N TRP A 67 -6.73 0.30 9.70
CA TRP A 67 -5.99 -0.83 10.21
C TRP A 67 -5.36 -1.62 9.06
N ASP A 68 -4.10 -2.02 9.25
CA ASP A 68 -3.37 -2.91 8.34
C ASP A 68 -2.85 -4.11 9.14
N GLU A 69 -3.31 -5.31 8.77
CA GLU A 69 -2.99 -6.54 9.49
C GLU A 69 -1.51 -6.92 9.36
N SER A 70 -0.86 -6.60 8.23
CA SER A 70 0.56 -6.89 8.04
C SER A 70 1.43 -6.05 8.97
N LEU A 71 1.08 -4.77 9.15
CA LEU A 71 1.73 -3.89 10.13
C LEU A 71 1.50 -4.38 11.56
N ALA A 72 0.29 -4.85 11.87
CA ALA A 72 -0.06 -5.35 13.20
C ALA A 72 0.68 -6.65 13.56
N LEU A 73 0.81 -7.58 12.61
CA LEU A 73 1.62 -8.78 12.79
C LEU A 73 3.08 -8.44 13.05
N MET A 74 3.66 -7.52 12.28
CA MET A 74 5.04 -7.11 12.49
C MET A 74 5.24 -6.42 13.84
N ALA A 75 4.29 -5.58 14.25
CA ALA A 75 4.31 -4.93 15.55
C ALA A 75 4.16 -5.93 16.70
N GLN A 76 3.31 -6.94 16.55
CA GLN A 76 3.16 -8.01 17.53
C GLN A 76 4.43 -8.84 17.67
N ALA A 77 5.04 -9.23 16.54
CA ALA A 77 6.29 -9.97 16.54
C ALA A 77 7.38 -9.17 17.26
N TRP A 78 7.49 -7.86 17.00
CA TRP A 78 8.46 -7.01 17.67
C TRP A 78 8.22 -6.88 19.18
N SER A 79 6.97 -6.66 19.60
CA SER A 79 6.62 -6.59 21.03
C SER A 79 6.95 -7.88 21.79
N ALA A 80 6.79 -9.04 21.15
CA ALA A 80 7.03 -10.35 21.76
C ALA A 80 8.52 -10.72 21.91
N GLU A 81 9.41 -10.03 21.20
CA GLU A 81 10.85 -10.15 21.45
C GLU A 81 11.25 -9.59 22.82
N CYS A 82 10.37 -8.81 23.46
CA CYS A 82 10.63 -8.19 24.76
C CYS A 82 11.89 -7.32 24.79
N ILE A 83 12.18 -6.62 23.69
CA ILE A 83 13.31 -5.70 23.55
C ILE A 83 12.79 -4.26 23.57
N TRP A 84 13.25 -3.44 24.52
CA TRP A 84 12.93 -2.01 24.57
C TRP A 84 13.82 -1.18 23.64
N GLU A 85 13.70 -1.43 22.34
CA GLU A 85 14.44 -0.72 21.28
C GLU A 85 13.60 -0.73 19.99
N HIS A 86 13.80 0.27 19.11
CA HIS A 86 13.16 0.31 17.81
C HIS A 86 13.73 -0.77 16.87
N GLY A 87 12.87 -1.35 16.04
CA GLY A 87 13.26 -2.30 14.99
C GLY A 87 12.06 -2.92 14.29
N GLN A 88 12.30 -3.82 13.35
CA GLN A 88 11.25 -4.50 12.59
C GLN A 88 11.64 -5.96 12.39
N PRO A 89 10.67 -6.90 12.39
CA PRO A 89 10.92 -8.27 11.97
C PRO A 89 11.32 -8.31 10.49
N THR A 90 12.12 -9.31 10.11
CA THR A 90 12.58 -9.51 8.73
C THR A 90 12.11 -10.87 8.20
N PRO A 91 11.61 -10.96 6.95
CA PRO A 91 11.42 -9.87 5.98
C PRO A 91 10.23 -8.94 6.35
N ASN A 92 10.23 -7.72 5.81
CA ASN A 92 9.05 -6.83 5.86
C ASN A 92 7.93 -7.47 5.01
N ILE A 93 6.79 -7.76 5.64
CA ILE A 93 5.64 -8.44 5.00
C ILE A 93 4.54 -7.47 4.57
N SER A 94 4.72 -6.16 4.77
CA SER A 94 3.74 -5.13 4.41
C SER A 94 3.94 -4.63 2.98
N PRO A 95 2.93 -3.96 2.39
CA PRO A 95 3.06 -3.34 1.06
C PRO A 95 3.93 -2.07 1.06
N PHE A 96 4.45 -1.64 2.21
CA PHE A 96 5.20 -0.39 2.33
C PHE A 96 6.69 -0.66 2.38
N THR A 97 7.47 0.05 1.56
CA THR A 97 8.94 -0.05 1.56
C THR A 97 9.55 0.36 2.91
N ARG A 98 8.96 1.35 3.58
CA ARG A 98 9.43 1.88 4.88
C ARG A 98 8.29 2.10 5.85
N LEU A 99 8.57 1.82 7.12
CA LEU A 99 7.62 1.87 8.21
C LEU A 99 8.06 2.84 9.29
N GLY A 100 7.12 3.64 9.76
CA GLY A 100 7.25 4.34 11.03
C GLY A 100 6.98 3.41 12.19
N GLN A 101 7.47 3.75 13.39
CA GLN A 101 7.19 2.97 14.59
C GLN A 101 7.13 3.84 15.85
N ASN A 102 6.12 3.61 16.68
CA ASN A 102 6.06 4.12 18.04
C ASN A 102 6.08 2.95 19.03
N LEU A 103 6.82 3.13 20.13
CA LEU A 103 6.92 2.18 21.22
C LEU A 103 6.37 2.78 22.52
N TYR A 104 5.78 1.94 23.36
CA TYR A 104 5.32 2.32 24.69
C TYR A 104 5.59 1.21 25.70
N LEU A 105 6.07 1.58 26.89
CA LEU A 105 6.37 0.66 27.98
C LEU A 105 5.67 1.10 29.27
N ILE A 106 5.05 0.15 29.97
CA ILE A 106 4.49 0.35 31.31
C ILE A 106 4.75 -0.85 32.20
N THR A 107 5.02 -0.62 33.49
CA THR A 107 5.25 -1.68 34.48
C THR A 107 3.93 -2.19 35.10
N GLY A 108 3.92 -3.48 35.46
CA GLY A 108 2.90 -4.09 36.31
C GLY A 108 2.01 -5.13 35.62
N TYR A 109 1.89 -6.30 36.23
CA TYR A 109 1.12 -7.47 35.78
C TYR A 109 -0.37 -7.20 35.46
N GLY A 110 -1.02 -6.26 36.17
CA GLY A 110 -2.47 -5.98 36.02
C GLY A 110 -2.82 -4.86 35.04
N ASN A 111 -1.82 -4.22 34.42
CA ASN A 111 -2.01 -2.98 33.66
C ASN A 111 -1.96 -3.24 32.15
N ARG A 112 -2.80 -4.14 31.62
CA ARG A 112 -2.91 -4.29 30.17
C ARG A 112 -3.25 -2.91 29.56
N PRO A 113 -2.35 -2.32 28.76
CA PRO A 113 -2.48 -0.93 28.37
C PRO A 113 -3.61 -0.77 27.35
N SER A 114 -4.51 0.18 27.58
CA SER A 114 -5.52 0.55 26.59
C SER A 114 -4.88 1.31 25.43
N GLY A 115 -5.23 0.97 24.19
CA GLY A 115 -4.75 1.69 23.02
C GLY A 115 -5.04 3.19 23.03
N LYS A 116 -6.15 3.61 23.64
CA LYS A 116 -6.46 5.03 23.85
C LYS A 116 -5.45 5.71 24.77
N ALA A 117 -5.10 5.08 25.88
CA ALA A 117 -4.14 5.63 26.83
C ALA A 117 -2.73 5.73 26.21
N VAL A 118 -2.31 4.70 25.49
CA VAL A 118 -1.03 4.67 24.76
C VAL A 118 -0.97 5.77 23.70
N SER A 119 -1.98 5.85 22.83
CA SER A 119 -2.05 6.85 21.76
C SER A 119 -2.08 8.28 22.33
N THR A 120 -2.79 8.48 23.44
CA THR A 120 -2.82 9.77 24.15
C THR A 120 -1.45 10.12 24.74
N ALA A 121 -0.70 9.14 25.26
CA ALA A 121 0.64 9.37 25.80
C ALA A 121 1.61 9.85 24.71
N TRP A 122 1.58 9.21 23.52
CA TRP A 122 2.34 9.66 22.36
C TRP A 122 1.90 11.04 21.88
N TYR A 123 0.60 11.29 21.77
CA TYR A 123 0.07 12.59 21.35
C TYR A 123 0.45 13.73 22.30
N ASN A 124 0.53 13.47 23.61
CA ASN A 124 0.86 14.47 24.61
C ASN A 124 2.26 15.07 24.45
N GLU A 125 3.13 14.50 23.62
CA GLU A 125 4.39 15.14 23.23
C GLU A 125 4.19 16.41 22.39
N ILE A 126 2.97 16.67 21.88
CA ILE A 126 2.61 17.94 21.21
C ILE A 126 3.00 19.17 22.04
N ARG A 127 2.96 19.08 23.37
CA ARG A 127 3.36 20.17 24.29
C ARG A 127 4.83 20.56 24.19
N HIS A 128 5.65 19.71 23.59
CA HIS A 128 7.08 19.90 23.35
C HIS A 128 7.39 20.16 21.88
N TYR A 129 6.39 20.13 20.99
CA TYR A 129 6.59 20.39 19.57
C TYR A 129 6.18 21.82 19.21
N THR A 130 6.99 22.50 18.40
CA THR A 130 6.64 23.81 17.84
C THR A 130 6.44 23.66 16.33
N PHE A 131 5.20 23.81 15.86
CA PHE A 131 4.85 23.55 14.46
C PHE A 131 5.51 24.54 13.49
N GLU A 132 5.67 25.80 13.89
CA GLU A 132 6.27 26.85 13.05
C GLU A 132 7.70 26.50 12.68
N THR A 133 8.50 26.06 13.67
CA THR A 133 9.91 25.71 13.51
C THR A 133 10.13 24.25 13.12
N GLY A 134 9.11 23.40 13.29
CA GLY A 134 9.22 21.96 13.07
C GLY A 134 10.11 21.24 14.09
N ALA A 135 10.41 21.88 15.23
CA ALA A 135 11.39 21.39 16.19
C ALA A 135 10.75 20.90 17.50
N CYS A 136 11.34 19.86 18.09
CA CYS A 136 11.09 19.51 19.49
C CYS A 136 11.83 20.48 20.42
N GLU A 137 11.26 20.74 21.59
CA GLU A 137 11.90 21.44 22.70
C GLU A 137 13.22 20.75 23.07
N SER A 138 14.26 21.54 23.36
CA SER A 138 15.59 21.01 23.66
C SER A 138 15.56 20.00 24.82
N GLY A 139 16.09 18.81 24.58
CA GLY A 139 16.12 17.71 25.56
C GLY A 139 14.77 17.02 25.79
N LYS A 140 13.77 17.26 24.92
CA LYS A 140 12.47 16.58 24.91
C LYS A 140 12.28 15.76 23.64
N ALA A 141 11.50 14.68 23.73
CA ALA A 141 11.06 13.91 22.59
C ALA A 141 9.71 14.42 22.10
N CYS A 142 9.54 14.46 20.78
CA CYS A 142 8.26 14.72 20.13
C CYS A 142 7.99 13.82 18.91
N GLY A 143 8.87 12.84 18.67
CA GLY A 143 8.81 11.94 17.52
C GLY A 143 7.58 11.04 17.50
N HIS A 144 7.06 10.67 18.68
CA HIS A 144 5.85 9.85 18.74
C HIS A 144 4.62 10.66 18.33
N TYR A 145 4.54 11.92 18.79
CA TYR A 145 3.49 12.85 18.35
C TYR A 145 3.56 13.08 16.84
N THR A 146 4.74 13.43 16.30
CA THR A 146 4.85 13.75 14.87
C THR A 146 4.56 12.54 13.98
N GLN A 147 4.91 11.32 14.39
CA GLN A 147 4.53 10.10 13.68
C GLN A 147 3.01 9.87 13.71
N LEU A 148 2.38 9.99 14.88
CA LEU A 148 0.94 9.82 15.03
C LEU A 148 0.17 10.86 14.20
N ALA A 149 0.68 12.09 14.15
CA ALA A 149 0.14 13.20 13.39
C ALA A 149 0.64 13.27 11.93
N TRP A 150 1.33 12.25 11.41
CA TRP A 150 1.89 12.31 10.07
C TRP A 150 0.81 12.14 8.99
N ALA A 151 0.60 13.17 8.17
CA ALA A 151 -0.53 13.25 7.24
C ALA A 151 -0.60 12.06 6.29
N THR A 152 0.53 11.63 5.73
CA THR A 152 0.58 10.57 4.71
C THR A 152 0.60 9.15 5.29
N SER A 153 0.88 8.98 6.58
CA SER A 153 0.80 7.66 7.24
C SER A 153 -0.69 7.30 7.43
N TYR A 154 -1.26 6.58 6.46
CA TYR A 154 -2.68 6.23 6.44
C TYR A 154 -2.95 4.78 6.88
N ALA A 155 -1.92 3.97 7.09
CA ALA A 155 -2.05 2.60 7.61
C ALA A 155 -1.43 2.51 9.00
N LEU A 156 -2.13 1.83 9.91
CA LEU A 156 -1.73 1.59 11.30
C LEU A 156 -1.88 0.10 11.61
N GLY A 157 -0.87 -0.49 12.24
CA GLY A 157 -1.03 -1.80 12.87
C GLY A 157 -0.25 -1.86 14.17
N CYS A 158 -0.87 -2.36 15.22
CA CYS A 158 -0.27 -2.44 16.54
C CYS A 158 -0.24 -3.86 17.08
N GLY A 159 0.69 -4.12 17.98
CA GLY A 159 0.80 -5.32 18.76
C GLY A 159 1.29 -4.99 20.17
N MET A 160 1.05 -5.89 21.11
CA MET A 160 1.55 -5.73 22.47
C MET A 160 1.85 -7.08 23.10
N ASP A 161 2.84 -7.11 23.97
CA ASP A 161 3.13 -8.32 24.75
C ASP A 161 3.55 -7.98 26.19
N PHE A 162 3.33 -8.95 27.07
CA PHE A 162 3.76 -8.87 28.46
C PHE A 162 5.07 -9.62 28.65
N CYS A 163 6.07 -8.90 29.12
CA CYS A 163 7.43 -9.37 29.30
C CYS A 163 7.75 -9.47 30.79
N GLU A 164 7.90 -10.70 31.30
CA GLU A 164 8.38 -10.92 32.67
C GLU A 164 9.78 -10.32 32.88
N SER A 165 10.62 -10.43 31.85
CA SER A 165 11.90 -9.75 31.70
C SER A 165 11.96 -9.09 30.33
N ALA A 166 12.51 -7.87 30.24
CA ALA A 166 12.70 -7.18 28.97
C ALA A 166 14.16 -6.71 28.81
N ASP A 167 14.71 -6.90 27.62
CA ASP A 167 16.04 -6.43 27.26
C ASP A 167 16.04 -4.91 27.02
N LYS A 168 17.22 -4.28 27.17
CA LYS A 168 17.44 -2.82 26.98
C LYS A 168 16.61 -1.93 27.92
N THR A 169 16.14 -2.47 29.03
CA THR A 169 15.46 -1.74 30.10
C THR A 169 15.83 -2.32 31.47
N ASP A 170 15.79 -1.50 32.52
CA ASP A 170 16.01 -1.94 33.90
C ASP A 170 14.70 -2.41 34.57
N TYR A 171 13.61 -2.52 33.81
CA TYR A 171 12.28 -2.87 34.30
C TYR A 171 11.89 -4.31 33.96
N ASP A 172 11.51 -5.07 34.98
CA ASP A 172 10.85 -6.37 34.84
C ASP A 172 9.32 -6.22 34.87
N ASN A 173 8.61 -7.23 34.37
CA ASN A 173 7.15 -7.31 34.39
C ASN A 173 6.49 -6.11 33.71
N VAL A 174 6.83 -5.92 32.45
CA VAL A 174 6.42 -4.78 31.63
C VAL A 174 5.49 -5.21 30.52
N TRP A 175 4.60 -4.31 30.11
CA TRP A 175 3.93 -4.39 28.81
C TRP A 175 4.70 -3.55 27.80
N ILE A 176 5.04 -4.13 26.65
CA ILE A 176 5.60 -3.42 25.49
C ILE A 176 4.55 -3.36 24.39
N VAL A 177 4.19 -2.14 23.99
CA VAL A 177 3.27 -1.88 22.88
C VAL A 177 4.07 -1.30 21.72
N THR A 178 3.89 -1.89 20.54
CA THR A 178 4.45 -1.41 19.28
C THR A 178 3.30 -1.04 18.36
N CYS A 179 3.38 0.13 17.71
CA CYS A 179 2.53 0.48 16.58
C CYS A 179 3.41 0.84 15.40
N ASN A 180 3.16 0.20 14.25
CA ASN A 180 3.80 0.46 12.98
C ASN A 180 2.89 1.31 12.09
N TYR A 181 3.50 2.19 11.30
CA TYR A 181 2.83 3.18 10.46
C TYR A 181 3.28 3.07 9.01
N GLY A 182 2.33 3.03 8.07
CA GLY A 182 2.59 2.90 6.65
C GLY A 182 1.92 4.00 5.82
N PRO A 183 2.64 4.64 4.87
CA PRO A 183 4.10 4.73 4.79
C PRO A 183 4.71 5.39 6.02
N THR A 184 6.05 5.36 6.12
CA THR A 184 6.79 5.98 7.24
C THR A 184 6.46 7.47 7.42
N GLY A 185 6.46 7.91 8.67
CA GLY A 185 6.49 9.33 9.00
C GLY A 185 7.89 9.81 9.36
N ASN A 186 7.96 11.00 9.97
CA ASN A 186 9.17 11.60 10.52
C ASN A 186 10.33 11.74 9.52
N VAL A 187 10.00 11.98 8.25
CA VAL A 187 11.00 12.26 7.20
C VAL A 187 11.74 13.55 7.54
N GLY A 188 13.07 13.50 7.54
CA GLY A 188 13.93 14.60 7.95
C GLY A 188 13.64 15.88 7.18
N GLY A 189 13.55 17.01 7.89
CA GLY A 189 13.30 18.32 7.29
C GLY A 189 11.83 18.61 6.92
N LEU A 190 10.93 17.62 7.05
CA LEU A 190 9.51 17.80 6.77
C LEU A 190 8.68 17.96 8.04
N LYS A 191 7.53 18.65 7.90
CA LYS A 191 6.51 18.79 8.96
C LYS A 191 5.49 17.66 8.86
N PRO A 192 4.82 17.30 9.96
CA PRO A 192 3.90 16.17 9.97
C PRO A 192 2.69 16.37 9.05
N TYR A 193 2.25 17.61 8.79
CA TYR A 193 1.11 17.90 7.92
C TYR A 193 1.20 19.34 7.35
N LYS A 194 0.33 19.66 6.38
CA LYS A 194 0.16 21.03 5.85
C LYS A 194 -0.87 21.78 6.72
N PRO A 195 -0.54 22.95 7.27
CA PRO A 195 -1.49 23.69 8.10
C PRO A 195 -2.59 24.33 7.23
N GLY A 196 -3.81 24.36 7.75
CA GLY A 196 -4.95 25.00 7.10
C GLY A 196 -6.28 24.36 7.51
N PRO A 197 -7.41 24.90 7.04
CA PRO A 197 -8.72 24.35 7.36
C PRO A 197 -8.79 22.88 6.96
N ASN A 198 -9.42 22.07 7.81
CA ASN A 198 -9.43 20.62 7.62
C ASN A 198 -9.92 20.22 6.22
N CYS A 199 -9.26 19.23 5.63
CA CYS A 199 -9.59 18.64 4.34
C CYS A 199 -9.54 19.56 3.11
N THR A 200 -8.93 20.75 3.17
CA THR A 200 -8.82 21.62 1.99
C THR A 200 -7.66 21.25 1.06
N LYS A 201 -6.78 20.32 1.46
CA LYS A 201 -5.59 19.89 0.72
C LYS A 201 -5.44 18.36 0.70
N CYS A 202 -6.54 17.62 0.66
CA CYS A 202 -6.49 16.16 0.56
C CYS A 202 -5.80 15.72 -0.74
N ASP A 203 -5.23 14.50 -0.75
CA ASP A 203 -4.59 13.99 -1.96
C ASP A 203 -5.63 13.78 -3.08
N SER A 204 -5.20 13.97 -4.33
CA SER A 204 -6.05 13.77 -5.51
C SER A 204 -6.56 12.32 -5.54
N GLY A 205 -7.88 12.11 -5.54
CA GLY A 205 -8.46 10.77 -5.32
C GLY A 205 -9.24 10.66 -4.01
N VAL A 206 -8.91 11.50 -3.03
CA VAL A 206 -9.38 11.44 -1.65
C VAL A 206 -10.57 12.38 -1.51
N GLY A 207 -11.76 11.84 -1.78
CA GLY A 207 -12.96 12.63 -2.03
C GLY A 207 -13.94 12.79 -0.88
N GLU A 208 -13.60 12.44 0.37
CA GLU A 208 -14.45 12.70 1.52
C GLU A 208 -13.67 13.35 2.67
N CYS A 209 -14.22 14.44 3.22
CA CYS A 209 -13.81 14.95 4.52
C CYS A 209 -14.64 14.28 5.61
N TYR A 210 -14.10 13.25 6.24
CA TYR A 210 -14.75 12.50 7.29
C TYR A 210 -14.15 12.87 8.65
N ASN A 211 -14.94 13.51 9.51
CA ASN A 211 -14.50 13.95 10.84
C ASN A 211 -13.15 14.70 10.82
N SER A 212 -13.02 15.69 9.93
CA SER A 212 -11.79 16.48 9.73
C SER A 212 -10.60 15.72 9.14
N LEU A 213 -10.81 14.53 8.59
CA LEU A 213 -9.78 13.71 7.95
C LEU A 213 -10.11 13.43 6.48
N CYS A 214 -9.07 13.40 5.65
CA CYS A 214 -9.14 13.04 4.24
C CYS A 214 -9.32 11.53 4.06
N ARG A 215 -10.41 11.09 3.44
CA ARG A 215 -10.76 9.68 3.21
C ARG A 215 -11.04 9.39 1.73
N LEU A 216 -10.57 8.25 1.21
CA LEU A 216 -10.81 7.88 -0.19
C LEU A 216 -12.25 7.41 -0.36
N CYS A 217 -12.86 7.82 -1.46
CA CYS A 217 -14.23 7.42 -1.77
C CYS A 217 -14.39 5.95 -2.13
N SER A 218 -13.30 5.28 -2.52
CA SER A 218 -13.27 3.84 -2.71
C SER A 218 -13.42 3.04 -1.41
N ASP A 219 -13.24 3.69 -0.26
CA ASP A 219 -13.15 3.00 1.04
C ASP A 219 -14.49 2.89 1.77
N HIS A 220 -15.56 3.41 1.16
CA HIS A 220 -16.87 3.42 1.77
C HIS A 220 -17.99 3.42 0.73
N THR A 221 -19.17 2.99 1.17
CA THR A 221 -20.37 2.90 0.33
C THR A 221 -21.25 4.15 0.42
N GLU A 222 -20.98 5.03 1.38
CA GLU A 222 -21.65 6.33 1.52
C GLU A 222 -21.35 7.24 0.33
N LYS A 223 -22.27 8.16 0.01
CA LYS A 223 -22.12 9.06 -1.13
C LYS A 223 -20.87 9.93 -0.95
N CYS A 224 -19.86 9.69 -1.77
CA CYS A 224 -18.67 10.53 -1.91
C CYS A 224 -19.05 11.99 -2.20
N VAL A 225 -18.68 12.91 -1.30
CA VAL A 225 -18.86 14.35 -1.49
C VAL A 225 -17.49 14.99 -1.63
N CYS A 226 -17.06 15.14 -2.89
CA CYS A 226 -15.80 15.78 -3.22
C CYS A 226 -15.75 17.22 -2.69
N ALA A 227 -14.92 17.45 -1.67
CA ALA A 227 -14.66 18.77 -1.10
C ALA A 227 -13.44 19.47 -1.73
N GLN A 228 -12.76 18.81 -2.69
CA GLN A 228 -11.56 19.33 -3.34
C GLN A 228 -11.86 20.60 -4.12
N ALA A 229 -11.03 21.62 -3.89
CA ALA A 229 -10.98 22.82 -4.70
C ALA A 229 -9.62 22.84 -5.43
N CYS A 230 -9.65 23.15 -6.71
CA CYS A 230 -8.42 23.31 -7.49
C CYS A 230 -8.07 24.79 -7.56
N GLU A 231 -6.89 25.12 -7.07
CA GLU A 231 -6.24 26.42 -7.18
C GLU A 231 -5.56 26.56 -8.55
N SER A 232 -5.06 27.77 -8.85
CA SER A 232 -4.25 28.05 -10.05
C SER A 232 -4.87 27.56 -11.37
N CYS A 233 -6.20 27.62 -11.50
CA CYS A 233 -6.99 27.06 -12.61
C CYS A 233 -6.86 25.56 -12.84
N GLY A 234 -6.54 24.77 -11.82
CA GLY A 234 -6.63 23.32 -11.92
C GLY A 234 -8.05 22.89 -12.32
N GLU A 235 -8.12 21.87 -13.18
CA GLU A 235 -9.39 21.29 -13.60
C GLU A 235 -9.79 20.18 -12.62
N LEU A 236 -10.91 20.35 -11.91
CA LEU A 236 -11.43 19.33 -11.00
C LEU A 236 -12.10 18.20 -11.78
N ASN A 237 -11.59 16.98 -11.62
CA ASN A 237 -12.33 15.78 -11.96
C ASN A 237 -13.22 15.39 -10.77
N SER A 238 -14.52 15.67 -10.87
CA SER A 238 -15.48 15.42 -9.79
C SER A 238 -15.73 13.93 -9.52
N THR A 239 -15.36 13.04 -10.45
CA THR A 239 -15.56 11.58 -10.30
C THR A 239 -14.41 10.97 -9.51
N SER A 240 -13.17 11.35 -9.81
CA SER A 240 -12.00 10.93 -9.05
C SER A 240 -11.67 11.86 -7.89
N CYS A 241 -12.37 12.98 -7.72
CA CYS A 241 -12.04 14.05 -6.78
C CYS A 241 -10.54 14.43 -6.81
N SER A 242 -10.04 14.72 -8.01
CA SER A 242 -8.64 15.06 -8.25
C SER A 242 -8.50 16.30 -9.11
N CYS A 243 -7.45 17.09 -8.88
CA CYS A 243 -7.14 18.25 -9.70
C CYS A 243 -6.13 17.88 -10.76
N LYS A 244 -6.40 18.28 -12.00
CA LYS A 244 -5.40 18.28 -13.06
C LYS A 244 -4.75 19.66 -13.11
N CYS A 245 -3.46 19.73 -12.76
CA CYS A 245 -2.75 21.00 -12.68
C CYS A 245 -2.25 21.48 -14.05
N PRO A 246 -2.36 22.79 -14.35
CA PRO A 246 -1.66 23.39 -15.47
C PRO A 246 -0.14 23.35 -15.26
N ASN A 247 0.62 23.47 -16.35
CA ASN A 247 2.08 23.55 -16.24
C ASN A 247 2.50 24.76 -15.39
N GLY A 248 3.58 24.59 -14.63
CA GLY A 248 4.07 25.56 -13.65
C GLY A 248 3.47 25.39 -12.24
N PHE A 249 2.45 24.53 -12.10
CA PHE A 249 1.81 24.22 -10.82
C PHE A 249 1.84 22.73 -10.53
N GLN A 250 1.83 22.39 -9.25
CA GLN A 250 1.87 21.02 -8.75
C GLN A 250 1.07 20.90 -7.45
N GLY A 251 1.10 19.71 -6.88
CA GLY A 251 0.33 19.38 -5.69
C GLY A 251 -1.08 18.96 -6.04
N THR A 252 -1.82 18.55 -5.01
CA THR A 252 -3.09 17.83 -5.16
C THR A 252 -4.26 18.78 -5.44
N ASP A 253 -4.10 20.05 -5.07
CA ASP A 253 -5.00 21.19 -5.30
C ASP A 253 -4.41 22.19 -6.31
N CYS A 254 -3.22 21.95 -6.88
CA CYS A 254 -2.53 22.89 -7.76
C CYS A 254 -2.16 24.24 -7.12
N ALA A 255 -2.12 24.31 -5.78
CA ALA A 255 -1.72 25.52 -5.06
C ALA A 255 -0.21 25.73 -5.03
N ASP A 256 0.56 24.64 -5.15
CA ASP A 256 2.02 24.67 -5.04
C ASP A 256 2.63 24.99 -6.42
N ILE A 257 3.66 25.83 -6.44
CA ILE A 257 4.43 26.12 -7.65
C ILE A 257 5.30 24.90 -7.97
N CYS A 258 5.38 24.53 -9.25
CA CYS A 258 6.30 23.49 -9.71
C CYS A 258 7.75 24.01 -9.72
N GLU A 259 8.46 23.83 -8.61
CA GLU A 259 9.87 24.16 -8.45
C GLU A 259 10.56 23.21 -7.45
N ASP A 260 11.90 23.20 -7.47
CA ASP A 260 12.70 22.51 -6.46
C ASP A 260 12.81 23.37 -5.19
N PHE A 261 12.55 22.77 -4.03
CA PHE A 261 12.54 23.48 -2.75
C PHE A 261 13.93 23.56 -2.08
N ASP A 262 14.91 22.78 -2.56
CA ASP A 262 16.31 22.87 -2.10
C ASP A 262 17.25 23.20 -3.26
N SER A 263 18.13 24.17 -3.02
CA SER A 263 19.18 24.58 -3.96
C SER A 263 20.16 23.48 -4.37
N ARG A 264 20.18 22.35 -3.66
CA ARG A 264 21.03 21.18 -3.93
C ARG A 264 20.39 20.17 -4.87
N CYS A 265 19.13 20.35 -5.26
CA CYS A 265 18.47 19.49 -6.24
C CYS A 265 19.23 19.49 -7.58
N GLY A 266 19.50 18.30 -8.12
CA GLY A 266 20.30 18.09 -9.31
C GLY A 266 21.82 18.15 -9.11
N VAL A 267 22.33 18.41 -7.90
CA VAL A 267 23.77 18.51 -7.60
C VAL A 267 24.34 17.14 -7.25
N LEU A 268 25.37 16.70 -7.99
CA LEU A 268 25.99 15.38 -7.83
C LEU A 268 26.83 15.22 -6.55
N ASN A 269 27.64 16.23 -6.20
CA ASN A 269 28.58 16.15 -5.07
C ASN A 269 28.13 17.05 -3.91
N GLY A 270 27.73 16.42 -2.80
CA GLY A 270 27.25 17.14 -1.60
C GLY A 270 25.84 17.71 -1.74
N GLY A 271 25.07 17.21 -2.71
CA GLY A 271 23.68 17.59 -2.93
C GLY A 271 22.78 16.40 -3.26
N TYR A 272 21.73 16.68 -4.03
CA TYR A 272 20.59 15.80 -4.26
C TYR A 272 20.54 15.36 -5.73
N PRO A 273 21.23 14.27 -6.09
CA PRO A 273 21.41 13.89 -7.48
C PRO A 273 20.11 13.29 -8.06
N LYS A 274 19.81 13.64 -9.32
CA LYS A 274 18.61 13.18 -10.03
C LYS A 274 18.37 11.66 -9.94
N PRO A 275 19.40 10.78 -9.92
CA PRO A 275 19.16 9.36 -9.77
C PRO A 275 18.43 8.89 -8.53
N TRP A 276 18.46 9.67 -7.45
CA TRP A 276 17.70 9.32 -6.25
C TRP A 276 16.20 9.45 -6.43
N CYS A 277 15.73 10.11 -7.50
CA CYS A 277 14.32 10.17 -7.85
C CYS A 277 13.74 8.82 -8.31
N TRP A 278 14.57 7.83 -8.64
CA TRP A 278 14.12 6.52 -9.17
C TRP A 278 14.71 5.33 -8.41
N ASP A 279 15.55 5.59 -7.40
CA ASP A 279 16.09 4.57 -6.52
C ASP A 279 15.21 4.46 -5.26
N GLU A 280 14.19 3.61 -5.31
CA GLU A 280 13.26 3.37 -4.19
C GLU A 280 13.97 2.81 -2.94
N THR A 281 15.20 2.30 -3.08
CA THR A 281 15.99 1.77 -1.97
C THR A 281 16.79 2.84 -1.25
N ALA A 282 17.00 4.02 -1.87
CA ALA A 282 17.79 5.10 -1.31
C ALA A 282 17.17 5.66 -0.02
N GLU A 283 18.01 5.88 1.01
CA GLU A 283 17.65 6.51 2.29
C GLU A 283 16.83 7.81 2.16
N ASP A 284 17.07 8.56 1.10
CA ASP A 284 16.44 9.86 0.89
C ASP A 284 15.43 9.88 -0.27
N HIS A 285 15.00 8.74 -0.83
CA HIS A 285 14.09 8.72 -1.99
C HIS A 285 12.81 9.54 -1.76
N GLU A 286 12.12 9.32 -0.65
CA GLU A 286 10.89 10.05 -0.32
C GLU A 286 11.17 11.54 -0.05
N PHE A 287 12.30 11.84 0.60
CA PHE A 287 12.77 13.21 0.78
C PHE A 287 13.05 13.89 -0.57
N MET A 288 13.62 13.17 -1.53
CA MET A 288 13.94 13.65 -2.88
C MET A 288 12.69 13.96 -3.68
N LEU A 289 11.68 13.08 -3.67
CA LEU A 289 10.42 13.32 -4.37
C LEU A 289 9.70 14.57 -3.81
N ALA A 290 9.75 14.76 -2.48
CA ALA A 290 9.12 15.90 -1.82
C ALA A 290 9.91 17.21 -1.99
N THR A 291 11.25 17.14 -1.98
CA THR A 291 12.13 18.33 -1.97
C THR A 291 12.52 18.78 -3.37
N CYS A 292 12.65 17.84 -4.31
CA CYS A 292 13.16 18.07 -5.66
C CYS A 292 12.18 17.64 -6.77
N PRO A 293 10.89 18.03 -6.72
CA PRO A 293 9.89 17.53 -7.65
C PRO A 293 10.12 17.95 -9.10
N ALA A 294 10.73 19.11 -9.35
CA ALA A 294 11.08 19.54 -10.69
C ALA A 294 12.28 18.76 -11.24
N THR A 295 13.33 18.57 -10.44
CA THR A 295 14.47 17.69 -10.79
C THR A 295 14.00 16.25 -11.05
N CYS A 296 13.04 15.76 -10.27
CA CYS A 296 12.44 14.44 -10.43
C CYS A 296 11.39 14.36 -11.56
N GLU A 297 11.16 15.44 -12.32
CA GLU A 297 10.20 15.50 -13.42
C GLU A 297 8.76 15.13 -13.01
N LEU A 298 8.41 15.34 -11.74
CA LEU A 298 7.06 15.12 -11.22
C LEU A 298 6.09 16.21 -11.64
N CYS A 299 6.62 17.34 -12.12
CA CYS A 299 5.84 18.46 -12.61
C CYS A 299 6.60 19.21 -13.73
N VAL A 300 5.88 19.99 -14.53
CA VAL A 300 6.44 20.78 -15.64
C VAL A 300 6.67 22.21 -15.18
N VAL A 301 7.91 22.69 -15.20
CA VAL A 301 8.29 24.03 -14.68
C VAL A 301 7.86 25.17 -15.62
N GLU A 302 7.78 24.91 -16.93
CA GLU A 302 7.39 25.92 -17.91
C GLU A 302 5.91 26.29 -17.75
N GLN A 303 5.59 27.56 -17.49
CA GLN A 303 4.20 28.02 -17.53
C GLN A 303 3.68 27.98 -18.96
N ASP A 304 2.45 27.52 -19.15
CA ASP A 304 1.77 27.67 -20.43
C ASP A 304 1.58 29.18 -20.69
N PRO A 305 2.14 29.74 -21.78
CA PRO A 305 2.01 31.17 -22.08
C PRO A 305 0.55 31.61 -22.28
N ASP A 306 -0.37 30.67 -22.54
CA ASP A 306 -1.80 30.92 -22.68
C ASP A 306 -2.61 30.66 -21.38
N SER A 307 -1.99 30.14 -20.31
CA SER A 307 -2.66 29.94 -19.00
C SER A 307 -2.70 31.24 -18.18
N TYR A 308 -3.50 32.22 -18.63
CA TYR A 308 -3.83 33.37 -17.78
C TYR A 308 -4.81 32.95 -16.69
N CYS A 309 -4.30 32.73 -15.48
CA CYS A 309 -5.07 32.45 -14.28
C CYS A 309 -5.27 33.72 -13.45
N PRO A 310 -6.49 34.31 -13.42
CA PRO A 310 -6.72 35.54 -12.68
C PRO A 310 -6.48 35.33 -11.18
N GLY A 311 -5.62 36.16 -10.57
CA GLY A 311 -5.36 36.15 -9.13
C GLY A 311 -4.14 35.33 -8.68
N VAL A 312 -3.43 34.68 -9.60
CA VAL A 312 -2.19 33.94 -9.30
C VAL A 312 -0.98 34.85 -9.51
N PRO A 313 0.01 34.87 -8.59
CA PRO A 313 1.28 35.53 -8.85
C PRO A 313 1.89 34.93 -10.12
N THR A 314 2.12 35.74 -11.16
CA THR A 314 2.95 35.31 -12.29
C THR A 314 4.27 34.82 -11.72
N LEU A 315 4.68 33.58 -12.02
CA LEU A 315 6.04 33.14 -11.76
C LEU A 315 6.93 34.22 -12.37
N LYS A 316 7.62 34.96 -11.50
CA LYS A 316 8.45 36.06 -11.94
C LYS A 316 9.45 35.41 -12.91
N PRO A 317 9.54 35.82 -14.19
CA PRO A 317 10.69 35.42 -14.99
C PRO A 317 11.93 35.77 -14.15
N PRO A 318 12.99 34.94 -14.16
CA PRO A 318 14.12 35.10 -13.25
C PRO A 318 14.60 36.55 -13.31
N THR A 319 14.27 37.29 -12.26
CA THR A 319 14.63 38.71 -12.06
C THR A 319 15.58 38.83 -10.88
N THR A 320 16.35 37.78 -10.65
CA THR A 320 17.72 37.97 -10.20
C THR A 320 18.51 38.50 -11.39
N PRO A 321 19.16 39.68 -11.30
CA PRO A 321 20.40 39.86 -12.04
C PRO A 321 21.21 38.64 -11.65
N GLY A 322 21.50 37.76 -12.62
CA GLY A 322 22.36 36.62 -12.37
C GLY A 322 23.58 37.10 -11.59
N PRO A 323 24.07 36.34 -10.60
CA PRO A 323 25.35 36.68 -10.01
C PRO A 323 26.31 36.91 -11.17
N THR A 324 26.89 38.12 -11.21
CA THR A 324 27.98 38.48 -12.12
C THR A 324 28.85 37.23 -12.26
N PRO A 325 29.06 36.67 -13.47
CA PRO A 325 29.69 35.36 -13.60
C PRO A 325 31.02 35.44 -12.86
N THR A 326 31.04 34.82 -11.69
CA THR A 326 32.30 34.51 -11.03
C THR A 326 33.02 33.63 -12.03
N PRO A 327 34.26 33.98 -12.42
CA PRO A 327 35.02 33.20 -13.37
C PRO A 327 34.93 31.75 -12.96
N LYS A 328 34.47 30.88 -13.87
CA LYS A 328 34.40 29.44 -13.65
C LYS A 328 35.83 29.02 -13.31
N VAL A 329 36.12 28.80 -12.02
CA VAL A 329 37.45 28.37 -11.58
C VAL A 329 37.51 26.87 -11.89
N CYS A 330 37.79 26.60 -13.15
CA CYS A 330 38.07 25.27 -13.66
C CYS A 330 39.31 24.72 -12.94
N VAL A 331 39.17 23.55 -12.31
CA VAL A 331 40.35 22.77 -11.87
C VAL A 331 40.88 22.06 -13.12
N PRO A 332 42.14 22.31 -13.55
CA PRO A 332 42.67 21.70 -14.76
C PRO A 332 42.62 20.17 -14.66
N LEU A 333 41.96 19.53 -15.63
CA LEU A 333 41.91 18.08 -15.76
C LEU A 333 43.06 17.61 -16.66
N ASP A 334 43.76 16.55 -16.26
CA ASP A 334 44.82 15.92 -17.07
C ASP A 334 44.19 14.94 -18.06
N CYS A 335 43.79 15.47 -19.23
CA CYS A 335 43.10 14.71 -20.27
C CYS A 335 44.03 13.65 -20.88
N GLN A 336 43.63 12.39 -20.81
CA GLN A 336 44.39 11.25 -21.29
C GLN A 336 44.09 10.96 -22.77
N ASN A 337 44.90 10.08 -23.37
CA ASN A 337 44.70 9.56 -24.73
C ASN A 337 44.50 10.62 -25.83
N GLY A 338 45.12 11.80 -25.67
CA GLY A 338 45.04 12.91 -26.62
C GLY A 338 43.79 13.79 -26.48
N GLY A 339 43.05 13.68 -25.37
CA GLY A 339 42.00 14.63 -25.02
C GLY A 339 42.54 16.03 -24.81
N VAL A 340 41.74 17.05 -25.17
CA VAL A 340 42.10 18.46 -25.00
C VAL A 340 41.17 19.07 -23.96
N TYR A 341 41.75 19.67 -22.93
CA TYR A 341 40.99 20.35 -21.89
C TYR A 341 40.33 21.62 -22.45
N ASP A 342 39.03 21.78 -22.22
CA ASP A 342 38.29 22.97 -22.57
C ASP A 342 38.08 23.83 -21.30
N GLU A 343 38.70 25.02 -21.28
CA GLU A 343 38.66 25.95 -20.15
C GLU A 343 37.31 26.67 -19.98
N GLU A 344 36.42 26.64 -20.98
CA GLU A 344 35.07 27.22 -20.86
C GLU A 344 34.08 26.18 -20.31
N THR A 345 34.19 24.91 -20.75
CA THR A 345 33.33 23.84 -20.26
C THR A 345 33.86 23.16 -18.99
N CYS A 346 35.15 23.30 -18.69
CA CYS A 346 35.91 22.56 -17.67
C CYS A 346 35.95 21.03 -17.90
N GLU A 347 35.84 20.57 -19.16
CA GLU A 347 35.77 19.15 -19.52
C GLU A 347 36.88 18.76 -20.50
N CYS A 348 37.26 17.49 -20.52
CA CYS A 348 38.15 16.97 -21.56
C CYS A 348 37.37 16.64 -22.84
N LYS A 349 37.72 17.30 -23.95
CA LYS A 349 37.24 16.92 -25.28
C LYS A 349 38.00 15.70 -25.78
N CYS A 350 37.34 14.56 -25.72
CA CYS A 350 37.94 13.28 -26.09
C CYS A 350 38.00 13.04 -27.60
N PRO A 351 39.10 12.45 -28.11
CA PRO A 351 39.17 11.97 -29.48
C PRO A 351 38.06 10.95 -29.79
N PRO A 352 37.69 10.75 -31.06
CA PRO A 352 36.55 9.91 -31.46
C PRO A 352 36.58 8.47 -30.95
N GLN A 353 37.76 7.96 -30.63
CA GLN A 353 38.01 6.61 -30.15
C GLN A 353 38.07 6.50 -28.61
N TYR A 354 37.90 7.61 -27.86
CA TYR A 354 37.89 7.62 -26.40
C TYR A 354 36.70 8.43 -25.83
N GLN A 355 36.29 8.09 -24.60
CA GLN A 355 35.20 8.66 -23.81
C GLN A 355 35.59 8.65 -22.31
N GLY A 356 34.72 9.21 -21.46
CA GLY A 356 34.98 9.40 -20.04
C GLY A 356 35.49 10.82 -19.74
N GLU A 357 35.32 11.28 -18.51
CA GLU A 357 35.67 12.66 -18.09
C GLU A 357 37.15 13.01 -18.33
N LEU A 358 38.04 12.02 -18.33
CA LEU A 358 39.47 12.19 -18.61
C LEU A 358 39.89 11.56 -19.95
N CYS A 359 38.96 11.13 -20.78
CA CYS A 359 39.23 10.41 -22.04
C CYS A 359 40.03 9.11 -21.84
N ASP A 360 39.90 8.50 -20.67
CA ASP A 360 40.60 7.29 -20.23
C ASP A 360 39.96 6.01 -20.77
N LYS A 361 38.70 6.05 -21.22
CA LYS A 361 37.96 4.88 -21.68
C LYS A 361 37.92 4.84 -23.21
N PRO A 362 38.27 3.74 -23.88
CA PRO A 362 38.05 3.62 -25.32
C PRO A 362 36.54 3.64 -25.63
N LYS A 363 36.13 4.42 -26.63
CA LYS A 363 34.78 4.34 -27.19
C LYS A 363 34.64 2.98 -27.88
N PRO A 364 33.55 2.24 -27.64
CA PRO A 364 33.30 0.99 -28.34
C PRO A 364 33.33 1.25 -29.85
N THR A 365 34.29 0.66 -30.55
CA THR A 365 34.32 0.70 -32.01
C THR A 365 33.13 -0.09 -32.53
N LEU A 366 32.18 0.62 -33.14
CA LEU A 366 31.18 0.03 -34.03
C LEU A 366 31.90 -0.51 -35.28
N GLU A 367 32.58 -1.62 -35.14
CA GLU A 367 32.77 -2.52 -36.27
C GLU A 367 31.47 -3.30 -36.47
N GLN A 368 30.98 -3.26 -37.70
CA GLN A 368 29.97 -4.17 -38.19
C GLN A 368 30.47 -5.61 -38.03
N THR A 369 30.16 -6.22 -36.90
CA THR A 369 29.99 -7.67 -36.79
C THR A 369 28.57 -7.93 -36.35
N SER A 370 27.76 -8.19 -37.37
CA SER A 370 26.55 -9.00 -37.29
C SER A 370 26.78 -10.23 -36.41
N THR A 371 26.36 -10.13 -35.15
CA THR A 371 25.65 -11.18 -34.40
C THR A 371 24.78 -10.49 -33.36
N GLN A 372 23.63 -9.97 -33.79
CA GLN A 372 22.46 -9.91 -32.93
C GLN A 372 22.21 -11.33 -32.40
N PRO A 373 21.78 -11.52 -31.14
CA PRO A 373 20.94 -12.67 -30.84
C PRO A 373 19.66 -12.45 -31.67
N THR A 374 19.59 -13.06 -32.85
CA THR A 374 18.49 -12.91 -33.82
C THR A 374 17.22 -13.63 -33.40
N GLU A 375 17.10 -14.09 -32.16
CA GLU A 375 15.90 -14.77 -31.69
C GLU A 375 15.60 -14.29 -30.27
N CYS A 376 14.54 -13.49 -30.12
CA CYS A 376 13.83 -13.46 -28.85
C CYS A 376 13.43 -14.92 -28.53
N PRO A 377 13.52 -15.38 -27.27
CA PRO A 377 12.90 -16.65 -26.92
C PRO A 377 11.41 -16.55 -27.26
N LEU A 378 10.95 -17.41 -28.15
CA LEU A 378 9.55 -17.46 -28.58
C LEU A 378 8.72 -17.79 -27.33
N LEU A 379 7.98 -16.80 -26.82
CA LEU A 379 7.12 -16.97 -25.65
C LEU A 379 5.75 -17.47 -26.12
N ASP A 380 5.28 -18.56 -25.52
CA ASP A 380 3.93 -19.08 -25.77
C ASP A 380 2.92 -18.27 -24.96
N CYS A 381 2.40 -17.20 -25.57
CA CYS A 381 1.44 -16.31 -24.94
C CYS A 381 0.08 -17.00 -24.77
N GLN A 382 -0.36 -17.12 -23.52
CA GLN A 382 -1.60 -17.77 -23.12
C GLN A 382 -2.79 -16.81 -23.20
N ASN A 383 -4.00 -17.36 -23.04
CA ASN A 383 -5.26 -16.61 -22.89
C ASN A 383 -5.50 -15.54 -23.98
N GLY A 384 -5.10 -15.83 -25.21
CA GLY A 384 -5.27 -14.93 -26.36
C GLY A 384 -4.27 -13.77 -26.41
N GLY A 385 -3.21 -13.80 -25.59
CA GLY A 385 -2.08 -12.89 -25.71
C GLY A 385 -1.34 -13.06 -27.04
N LYS A 386 -0.70 -11.98 -27.52
CA LYS A 386 0.09 -11.99 -28.75
C LYS A 386 1.55 -11.69 -28.45
N PHE A 387 2.45 -12.50 -29.00
CA PHE A 387 3.88 -12.26 -28.87
C PHE A 387 4.29 -11.00 -29.63
N ASP A 388 5.05 -10.13 -28.97
CA ASP A 388 5.60 -8.92 -29.53
C ASP A 388 7.09 -9.12 -29.82
N GLU A 389 7.42 -9.38 -31.09
CA GLU A 389 8.79 -9.67 -31.53
C GLU A 389 9.75 -8.50 -31.33
N GLU A 390 9.25 -7.25 -31.35
CA GLU A 390 10.09 -6.06 -31.14
C GLU A 390 10.42 -5.84 -29.65
N ALA A 391 9.51 -6.24 -28.76
CA ALA A 391 9.64 -6.04 -27.32
C ALA A 391 10.00 -7.32 -26.54
N CYS A 392 10.21 -8.43 -27.25
CA CYS A 392 10.43 -9.78 -26.71
C CYS A 392 9.49 -10.15 -25.52
N LYS A 393 8.20 -9.79 -25.60
CA LYS A 393 7.23 -10.02 -24.51
C LYS A 393 5.83 -10.33 -25.02
N CYS A 394 4.97 -10.92 -24.18
CA CYS A 394 3.55 -11.10 -24.51
C CYS A 394 2.74 -9.82 -24.29
N ARG A 395 1.93 -9.42 -25.27
CA ARG A 395 0.87 -8.41 -25.14
C ARG A 395 -0.45 -9.11 -24.79
N CYS A 396 -0.94 -8.91 -23.57
CA CYS A 396 -2.11 -9.62 -23.06
C CYS A 396 -3.45 -9.00 -23.50
N PHE A 397 -4.45 -9.86 -23.69
CA PHE A 397 -5.83 -9.44 -23.95
C PHE A 397 -6.45 -8.75 -22.70
N GLN A 398 -7.47 -7.90 -22.91
CA GLN A 398 -8.13 -7.15 -21.84
C GLN A 398 -8.81 -8.10 -20.85
N GLY A 399 -8.14 -8.37 -19.72
CA GLY A 399 -8.58 -9.33 -18.71
C GLY A 399 -7.45 -10.21 -18.16
N TYR A 400 -6.29 -10.27 -18.82
CA TYR A 400 -5.16 -11.12 -18.41
C TYR A 400 -3.86 -10.33 -18.22
N GLN A 401 -2.95 -10.88 -17.42
CA GLN A 401 -1.61 -10.35 -17.13
C GLN A 401 -0.58 -11.46 -16.86
N GLY A 402 0.68 -11.08 -16.66
CA GLY A 402 1.80 -12.00 -16.49
C GLY A 402 2.70 -12.06 -17.71
N LYS A 403 3.89 -12.65 -17.54
CA LYS A 403 4.94 -12.78 -18.57
C LYS A 403 4.44 -13.49 -19.83
N LEU A 404 3.56 -14.47 -19.63
CA LEU A 404 2.91 -15.27 -20.67
C LEU A 404 1.41 -14.98 -20.76
N CYS A 405 0.89 -13.92 -20.13
CA CYS A 405 -0.55 -13.66 -20.00
C CYS A 405 -1.31 -14.80 -19.29
N GLN A 406 -0.63 -15.53 -18.41
CA GLN A 406 -1.12 -16.73 -17.76
C GLN A 406 -2.15 -16.43 -16.64
N HIS A 407 -2.16 -15.22 -16.08
CA HIS A 407 -3.03 -14.88 -14.96
C HIS A 407 -4.24 -14.05 -15.37
N SER A 408 -5.42 -14.45 -14.90
CA SER A 408 -6.65 -13.66 -14.99
C SER A 408 -6.60 -12.50 -13.99
N LYS A 409 -6.91 -11.28 -14.45
CA LYS A 409 -7.00 -10.09 -13.58
C LYS A 409 -8.18 -10.18 -12.62
N GLU A 410 -9.25 -10.86 -13.02
CA GLU A 410 -10.42 -11.12 -12.18
C GLU A 410 -10.11 -12.15 -11.09
N ASP A 411 -9.37 -13.21 -11.43
CA ASP A 411 -8.92 -14.20 -10.45
C ASP A 411 -7.98 -13.54 -9.43
N ILE A 412 -7.06 -12.70 -9.87
CA ILE A 412 -6.15 -11.96 -8.98
C ILE A 412 -6.90 -10.97 -8.07
N ALA A 413 -8.00 -10.39 -8.54
CA ALA A 413 -8.81 -9.48 -7.72
C ALA A 413 -9.60 -10.21 -6.62
N ASN A 414 -9.92 -11.49 -6.81
CA ASN A 414 -10.83 -12.25 -5.94
C ASN A 414 -10.19 -13.46 -5.25
N GLY A 415 -8.97 -13.82 -5.62
CA GLY A 415 -8.27 -15.02 -5.15
C GLY A 415 -7.29 -14.76 -4.01
N VAL A 416 -7.02 -15.81 -3.25
CA VAL A 416 -6.04 -15.80 -2.16
C VAL A 416 -4.76 -16.49 -2.62
N VAL A 417 -3.63 -15.77 -2.59
CA VAL A 417 -2.31 -16.31 -2.92
C VAL A 417 -1.68 -16.96 -1.71
N ILE A 418 -1.05 -18.12 -1.92
CA ILE A 418 -0.38 -18.91 -0.92
C ILE A 418 1.01 -19.25 -1.44
N ILE A 419 2.03 -18.89 -0.68
CA ILE A 419 3.42 -19.24 -1.01
C ILE A 419 3.80 -20.48 -0.21
N LEU A 420 4.32 -21.48 -0.90
CA LEU A 420 4.62 -22.79 -0.37
C LEU A 420 6.09 -23.11 -0.58
N SER A 421 6.85 -23.19 0.51
CA SER A 421 8.21 -23.75 0.50
C SER A 421 8.14 -25.28 0.54
N ALA A 422 7.77 -25.87 -0.59
CA ALA A 422 7.65 -27.31 -0.80
C ALA A 422 8.09 -27.71 -2.22
N ASP A 423 8.43 -29.00 -2.40
CA ASP A 423 8.73 -29.54 -3.73
C ASP A 423 7.49 -29.40 -4.63
N PHE A 424 7.63 -28.58 -5.68
CA PHE A 424 6.60 -28.30 -6.68
C PHE A 424 6.01 -29.58 -7.29
N ASN A 425 6.82 -30.64 -7.43
CA ASN A 425 6.38 -31.91 -8.00
C ASN A 425 5.32 -32.62 -7.15
N ARG A 426 5.14 -32.21 -5.89
CA ARG A 426 4.15 -32.76 -4.97
C ARG A 426 2.82 -32.02 -5.00
N TRP A 427 2.67 -31.02 -5.87
CA TRP A 427 1.43 -30.25 -5.99
C TRP A 427 0.19 -31.14 -6.17
N GLY A 428 0.26 -32.16 -7.02
CA GLY A 428 -0.89 -33.06 -7.25
C GLY A 428 -1.36 -33.82 -6.00
N GLU A 429 -0.47 -34.01 -5.01
CA GLU A 429 -0.85 -34.57 -3.70
C GLU A 429 -1.39 -33.49 -2.75
N MET A 430 -0.92 -32.25 -2.89
CA MET A 430 -1.18 -31.14 -1.98
C MET A 430 -2.46 -30.37 -2.33
N GLU A 431 -2.78 -30.22 -3.61
CA GLU A 431 -3.97 -29.51 -4.10
C GLU A 431 -5.28 -29.96 -3.42
N PRO A 432 -5.66 -31.26 -3.40
CA PRO A 432 -6.91 -31.69 -2.80
C PRO A 432 -6.94 -31.47 -1.28
N ILE A 433 -5.79 -31.55 -0.62
CA ILE A 433 -5.65 -31.30 0.83
C ILE A 433 -5.96 -29.84 1.12
N PHE A 434 -5.37 -28.93 0.36
CA PHE A 434 -5.63 -27.50 0.51
C PHE A 434 -7.09 -27.17 0.22
N LYS A 435 -7.65 -27.65 -0.90
CA LYS A 435 -9.06 -27.42 -1.24
C LYS A 435 -10.03 -27.91 -0.17
N THR A 436 -9.80 -29.11 0.37
CA THR A 436 -10.63 -29.68 1.44
C THR A 436 -10.56 -28.82 2.68
N GLY A 437 -9.34 -28.49 3.09
CA GLY A 437 -9.12 -27.68 4.27
C GLY A 437 -9.78 -26.30 4.13
N ILE A 438 -9.46 -25.58 3.06
CA ILE A 438 -10.12 -24.34 2.64
C ILE A 438 -11.66 -24.47 2.82
N ALA A 439 -12.30 -25.42 2.15
CA ALA A 439 -13.75 -25.60 2.26
C ALA A 439 -14.29 -25.84 3.70
N GLU A 440 -13.56 -26.56 4.54
CA GLU A 440 -13.92 -26.82 5.94
C GLU A 440 -13.93 -25.55 6.79
N SER A 441 -13.01 -24.62 6.54
CA SER A 441 -12.99 -23.34 7.25
C SER A 441 -14.05 -22.38 6.80
N LEU A 442 -14.31 -22.27 5.49
CA LEU A 442 -15.45 -21.50 4.97
C LEU A 442 -16.71 -21.95 5.70
N THR A 443 -16.89 -23.26 5.78
CA THR A 443 -18.00 -23.90 6.47
C THR A 443 -18.02 -23.55 7.96
N THR A 444 -16.88 -23.63 8.65
CA THR A 444 -16.78 -23.36 10.09
C THR A 444 -17.10 -21.90 10.41
N HIS A 445 -16.48 -20.96 9.71
CA HIS A 445 -16.73 -19.54 9.92
C HIS A 445 -18.15 -19.12 9.60
N CYS A 446 -18.75 -19.67 8.55
CA CYS A 446 -20.16 -19.43 8.25
C CYS A 446 -21.05 -19.84 9.43
N ASN A 447 -20.76 -20.99 10.06
CA ASN A 447 -21.49 -21.43 11.26
C ASN A 447 -21.19 -20.60 12.51
N ASP A 448 -19.97 -20.05 12.65
CA ASP A 448 -19.54 -19.34 13.85
C ASP A 448 -19.95 -17.85 13.84
N ASN A 449 -20.08 -17.22 12.65
CA ASN A 449 -20.29 -15.78 12.51
C ASN A 449 -21.67 -15.40 11.97
N PHE A 450 -22.41 -16.35 11.40
CA PHE A 450 -23.71 -16.08 10.81
C PHE A 450 -24.76 -17.07 11.33
N GLU A 451 -25.93 -16.57 11.75
CA GLU A 451 -27.02 -17.43 12.23
C GLU A 451 -27.52 -18.37 11.13
N VAL A 452 -27.58 -17.88 9.88
CA VAL A 452 -27.79 -18.62 8.63
C VAL A 452 -27.17 -17.77 7.51
N CYS A 453 -26.30 -18.34 6.66
CA CYS A 453 -25.89 -17.70 5.41
C CYS A 453 -27.00 -17.79 4.33
N CYS A 454 -28.19 -17.26 4.61
CA CYS A 454 -29.27 -17.08 3.64
C CYS A 454 -29.85 -15.68 3.83
N PRO A 455 -29.65 -14.75 2.88
CA PRO A 455 -30.43 -13.52 2.86
C PRO A 455 -31.90 -13.92 2.62
N ASP A 456 -32.81 -13.42 3.46
CA ASP A 456 -34.28 -13.41 3.30
C ASP A 456 -35.18 -14.55 3.81
N ARG A 457 -34.72 -15.53 4.62
CA ARG A 457 -35.68 -16.45 5.29
C ARG A 457 -35.36 -16.79 6.75
N GLY A 458 -36.08 -16.09 7.65
CA GLY A 458 -36.80 -16.66 8.80
C GLY A 458 -36.01 -17.43 9.87
N SER A 459 -35.99 -16.87 11.08
CA SER A 459 -35.37 -17.37 12.32
C SER A 459 -35.55 -18.86 12.70
N LYS A 460 -34.53 -19.36 13.44
CA LYS A 460 -34.41 -20.54 14.38
C LYS A 460 -33.64 -21.75 13.80
N THR A 461 -32.84 -22.54 14.53
CA THR A 461 -32.61 -22.80 15.98
C THR A 461 -31.09 -22.99 16.26
N THR A 462 -30.61 -22.49 17.39
CA THR A 462 -29.19 -22.35 17.81
C THR A 462 -28.43 -23.66 18.12
N SER A 463 -28.52 -24.72 17.30
CA SER A 463 -27.79 -25.97 17.58
C SER A 463 -27.34 -26.82 16.38
N GLU A 464 -27.62 -26.45 15.14
CA GLU A 464 -27.24 -27.26 13.96
C GLU A 464 -26.09 -26.60 13.18
N LYS A 465 -25.04 -27.38 12.87
CA LYS A 465 -23.92 -26.96 12.00
C LYS A 465 -24.18 -27.45 10.58
N PHE A 466 -24.03 -26.57 9.60
CA PHE A 466 -24.24 -26.88 8.17
C PHE A 466 -22.92 -26.98 7.40
N SER A 467 -22.95 -27.59 6.21
CA SER A 467 -21.80 -27.67 5.29
C SER A 467 -22.02 -26.72 4.11
N TYR A 468 -21.31 -25.59 4.10
CA TYR A 468 -21.54 -24.51 3.14
C TYR A 468 -20.63 -24.60 1.91
N ALA A 469 -19.41 -25.09 2.08
CA ALA A 469 -18.44 -25.31 1.01
C ALA A 469 -17.89 -26.74 1.05
N ASN A 470 -17.53 -27.26 -0.13
CA ASN A 470 -16.77 -28.50 -0.28
C ASN A 470 -15.61 -28.30 -1.27
N GLU A 471 -14.77 -29.32 -1.43
CA GLU A 471 -13.58 -29.28 -2.29
C GLU A 471 -13.86 -28.77 -3.72
N SER A 472 -15.03 -29.11 -4.29
CA SER A 472 -15.40 -28.69 -5.65
C SER A 472 -15.80 -27.22 -5.78
N ASP A 473 -16.09 -26.56 -4.66
CA ASP A 473 -16.35 -25.13 -4.61
C ASP A 473 -15.04 -24.32 -4.57
N ILE A 474 -13.89 -24.98 -4.41
CA ILE A 474 -12.58 -24.34 -4.35
C ILE A 474 -11.81 -24.60 -5.64
N LEU A 475 -11.48 -23.53 -6.35
CA LEU A 475 -10.79 -23.57 -7.64
C LEU A 475 -9.34 -23.09 -7.45
N VAL A 476 -8.43 -23.58 -8.28
CA VAL A 476 -7.07 -23.02 -8.40
C VAL A 476 -7.12 -22.01 -9.54
N ALA A 477 -6.63 -20.79 -9.30
CA ALA A 477 -6.68 -19.73 -10.28
C ALA A 477 -5.81 -20.03 -11.50
N SER A 478 -6.15 -19.39 -12.62
CA SER A 478 -5.44 -19.57 -13.88
C SER A 478 -3.98 -19.14 -13.75
N GLY A 479 -3.05 -19.99 -14.23
CA GLY A 479 -1.61 -19.75 -14.16
C GLY A 479 -0.94 -20.20 -12.87
N TYR A 480 -1.67 -20.82 -11.93
CA TYR A 480 -1.15 -21.36 -10.68
C TYR A 480 -1.27 -22.90 -10.61
N PRO A 481 -0.42 -23.58 -9.81
CA PRO A 481 0.72 -23.03 -9.08
C PRO A 481 1.89 -22.61 -10.00
N GLU A 482 2.67 -21.63 -9.56
CA GLU A 482 3.83 -21.09 -10.28
C GLU A 482 5.10 -21.18 -9.39
N PRO A 483 6.19 -21.81 -9.85
CA PRO A 483 7.43 -21.90 -9.08
C PRO A 483 8.11 -20.54 -8.93
N SER A 484 8.79 -20.34 -7.81
CA SER A 484 9.61 -19.14 -7.55
C SER A 484 10.81 -19.12 -8.50
N GLU A 485 11.08 -17.96 -9.11
CA GLU A 485 12.28 -17.77 -9.95
C GLU A 485 13.56 -17.63 -9.09
N ASP A 486 13.42 -17.24 -7.82
CA ASP A 486 14.55 -16.88 -6.93
C ASP A 486 14.88 -17.96 -5.87
N ILE A 487 13.91 -18.81 -5.51
CA ILE A 487 14.03 -19.76 -4.39
C ILE A 487 13.71 -21.18 -4.84
N GLU A 488 14.71 -22.06 -4.76
CA GLU A 488 14.56 -23.49 -5.07
C GLU A 488 13.61 -24.17 -4.08
N ASN A 489 12.65 -24.96 -4.57
CA ASN A 489 11.59 -25.60 -3.79
C ASN A 489 10.62 -24.63 -3.12
N GLU A 490 10.37 -23.48 -3.76
CA GLU A 490 9.27 -22.61 -3.41
C GLU A 490 8.36 -22.39 -4.62
N PHE A 491 7.05 -22.34 -4.39
CA PHE A 491 6.08 -22.00 -5.42
C PHE A 491 4.89 -21.28 -4.82
N SER A 492 4.27 -20.42 -5.61
CA SER A 492 3.01 -19.77 -5.26
C SER A 492 1.84 -20.55 -5.86
N THR A 493 0.71 -20.56 -5.18
CA THR A 493 -0.57 -21.04 -5.70
C THR A 493 -1.67 -20.07 -5.32
N MET A 494 -2.75 -20.01 -6.07
CA MET A 494 -3.87 -19.13 -5.76
C MET A 494 -5.16 -19.92 -5.78
N PHE A 495 -5.98 -19.76 -4.74
CA PHE A 495 -7.28 -20.39 -4.64
C PHE A 495 -8.42 -19.37 -4.74
N LEU A 496 -9.52 -19.79 -5.36
CA LEU A 496 -10.75 -19.04 -5.54
C LEU A 496 -11.88 -19.84 -4.90
N ALA A 497 -12.78 -19.16 -4.18
CA ALA A 497 -14.04 -19.74 -3.79
C ALA A 497 -15.08 -19.44 -4.87
N ARG A 498 -15.80 -20.46 -5.32
CA ARG A 498 -16.93 -20.30 -6.23
C ARG A 498 -18.03 -19.51 -5.52
N GLU A 499 -18.49 -18.43 -6.15
CA GLU A 499 -19.71 -17.75 -5.71
C GLU A 499 -20.90 -18.70 -5.82
N LEU A 500 -21.50 -19.01 -4.67
CA LEU A 500 -22.73 -19.79 -4.61
C LEU A 500 -23.91 -18.84 -4.73
N GLY A 501 -24.82 -19.08 -5.68
CA GLY A 501 -26.06 -18.33 -5.76
C GLY A 501 -26.90 -18.49 -4.49
N GLU A 502 -27.70 -17.48 -4.15
CA GLU A 502 -28.55 -17.43 -2.94
C GLU A 502 -29.40 -18.71 -2.75
N SER A 503 -29.87 -19.31 -3.84
CA SER A 503 -30.64 -20.55 -3.81
C SER A 503 -29.82 -21.81 -3.52
N GLU A 504 -28.54 -21.86 -3.88
CA GLU A 504 -27.67 -23.03 -3.64
C GLU A 504 -27.20 -23.09 -2.17
N LEU A 505 -26.92 -21.92 -1.57
CA LEU A 505 -26.55 -21.81 -0.15
C LEU A 505 -27.64 -22.40 0.76
N CYS A 506 -28.91 -22.09 0.47
CA CYS A 506 -30.03 -22.58 1.27
C CYS A 506 -30.34 -24.08 1.06
N VAL A 507 -29.97 -24.67 -0.09
CA VAL A 507 -30.15 -26.11 -0.36
C VAL A 507 -29.04 -26.95 0.29
N LYS A 508 -27.80 -26.44 0.30
CA LYS A 508 -26.67 -27.08 1.00
C LYS A 508 -26.81 -26.99 2.53
N GLY A 509 -27.48 -25.95 3.04
CA GLY A 509 -27.88 -25.78 4.44
C GLY A 509 -29.12 -26.57 4.89
N GLY A 510 -29.65 -27.51 4.11
CA GLY A 510 -30.75 -28.38 4.56
C GLY A 510 -31.60 -28.92 3.41
N SER A 511 -31.74 -30.25 3.33
CA SER A 511 -32.55 -30.91 2.30
C SER A 511 -34.02 -31.10 2.74
N PRO A 512 -34.97 -31.20 1.78
CA PRO A 512 -36.41 -31.13 2.03
C PRO A 512 -36.98 -32.48 2.41
N THR A 513 -37.74 -32.58 3.53
CA THR A 513 -38.68 -33.69 3.73
C THR A 513 -39.98 -33.29 4.45
N THR A 514 -41.01 -33.04 3.63
CA THR A 514 -42.37 -33.63 3.68
C THR A 514 -43.14 -33.71 5.01
N GLN A 515 -44.15 -32.84 5.19
CA GLN A 515 -45.59 -33.18 5.15
C GLN A 515 -46.44 -32.00 5.64
N SER A 516 -46.94 -31.18 4.72
CA SER A 516 -48.36 -30.82 4.77
C SER A 516 -48.90 -30.78 3.35
N ARG A 517 -49.72 -31.78 3.04
CA ARG A 517 -50.56 -31.82 1.84
C ARG A 517 -51.86 -31.11 2.21
N GLN A 518 -52.35 -30.27 1.29
CA GLN A 518 -53.71 -29.72 1.17
C GLN A 518 -54.04 -28.62 2.20
N LYS A 519 -54.46 -27.41 1.81
CA LYS A 519 -55.51 -26.98 0.86
C LYS A 519 -55.17 -25.55 0.36
N ALA A 520 -55.38 -25.26 -0.93
CA ALA A 520 -56.43 -24.35 -1.45
C ALA A 520 -56.29 -22.91 -0.91
N ASP A 521 -55.97 -21.88 -1.71
CA ASP A 521 -56.80 -21.32 -2.78
C ASP A 521 -55.90 -20.55 -3.79
N THR A 522 -55.95 -20.85 -5.09
CA THR A 522 -56.64 -20.08 -6.15
C THR A 522 -56.35 -18.56 -6.23
N GLU A 523 -55.86 -18.17 -7.42
CA GLU A 523 -56.07 -16.88 -8.13
C GLU A 523 -55.38 -15.60 -7.61
N HIS A 524 -54.36 -15.13 -8.35
CA HIS A 524 -54.54 -14.04 -9.32
C HIS A 524 -53.25 -13.78 -10.11
N ALA A 525 -53.23 -14.24 -11.35
CA ALA A 525 -52.48 -13.59 -12.42
C ALA A 525 -53.33 -12.40 -12.92
N MET A 526 -52.73 -11.22 -13.08
CA MET A 526 -53.34 -10.11 -13.81
C MET A 526 -52.42 -9.68 -14.95
N TYR A 527 -53.07 -9.32 -16.06
CA TYR A 527 -52.61 -8.99 -17.43
C TYR A 527 -52.53 -10.20 -18.36
N GLU A 528 -53.27 -10.31 -19.48
CA GLU A 528 -54.06 -9.31 -20.22
C GLU A 528 -54.95 -10.03 -21.27
N ARG A 529 -56.06 -9.37 -21.67
CA ARG A 529 -56.80 -9.44 -22.95
C ARG A 529 -58.09 -10.26 -23.13
N ASP A 530 -59.12 -9.44 -23.35
CA ASP A 530 -60.10 -9.42 -24.44
C ASP A 530 -61.49 -10.01 -24.22
N ALA A 531 -62.42 -9.05 -24.14
CA ALA A 531 -63.85 -9.20 -24.25
C ALA A 531 -64.24 -9.75 -25.63
N THR A 532 -65.22 -10.64 -25.57
CA THR A 532 -65.98 -11.22 -26.67
C THR A 532 -66.63 -10.19 -27.59
N PRO A 533 -66.81 -10.50 -28.89
CA PRO A 533 -67.88 -9.95 -29.69
C PRO A 533 -69.06 -10.93 -29.78
N GLY A 534 -70.27 -10.41 -29.82
CA GLY A 534 -71.47 -11.24 -30.04
C GLY A 534 -72.79 -10.50 -29.97
N GLY A 535 -72.88 -9.35 -30.65
CA GLY A 535 -74.11 -8.60 -30.94
C GLY A 535 -73.87 -7.67 -32.11
#